data_AF-A0A0G1XLP0-F1
#
_entry.id   AF-A0A0G1XLP0-F1
#
_cell.length_a   1.000
_cell.length_b   1.000
_cell.length_c   1.000
_cell.angle_alpha   90.00
_cell.angle_beta   90.00
_cell.angle_gamma   90.00
#
_symmetry.space_group_name_H-M   'P 1'
#
loop_
_entity.id
_entity.type
_entity.pdbx_description
1 polymer ?
#
loop_
_entity_poly.entity_id
_entity_poly.type
_entity_poly.pdbx_seq_one_letter_code
_entity_poly.pdbx_strand_id
1 'polypeptide(L)'
;MIHSYLDVSSKDQLVIKALEALEKRNPREHKHALSELRVQGDSAKEKRKAVEARLSLYEKKVGEVKSFLPTHLPRIEAWLEKENLTPKQRPESIPVFVADHLLYPGVPAQFPRAFGEKFDPSHNGIFVSPQHGNNVLAHEYVHGMSFDRQKQTGGFCRREGKRTLGNTWLDEAVTMIGEFATYPTKARYRRDEPDDLYEEGYFWLMQEFQKALGISEAELLHAYFGEEPFRSQLEEKTRKRFGCSIEELDEIFLGSSPKSKEQTLKILRGEPVSLQTYEGMGLEEKYTQLQRLFPHMSIVVKARPHKQKT
;
A
#
# COMPACT_ATOMS: atom_id res chain seq x y z
N MET A 1 1.81 19.41 4.95
CA MET A 1 2.42 20.35 3.96
C MET A 1 2.22 19.80 2.54
N ILE A 2 1.78 20.59 1.56
CA ILE A 2 1.61 20.11 0.17
C ILE A 2 2.81 20.56 -0.67
N HIS A 3 3.51 19.61 -1.27
CA HIS A 3 4.58 19.87 -2.20
C HIS A 3 4.05 19.74 -3.63
N SER A 4 4.05 20.86 -4.33
CA SER A 4 3.81 20.94 -5.76
C SER A 4 5.11 21.38 -6.41
N TYR A 5 5.59 20.59 -7.37
CA TYR A 5 6.89 20.80 -8.00
C TYR A 5 6.84 21.79 -9.18
N LEU A 6 5.69 22.42 -9.43
CA LEU A 6 5.44 23.29 -10.58
C LEU A 6 5.30 24.78 -10.23
N ASP A 7 5.37 25.16 -8.95
CA ASP A 7 5.01 26.50 -8.44
C ASP A 7 5.97 27.65 -8.82
N VAL A 8 6.91 27.46 -9.76
CA VAL A 8 7.99 28.45 -10.04
C VAL A 8 8.20 28.76 -11.53
N SER A 9 7.29 28.38 -12.42
CA SER A 9 7.45 28.63 -13.87
C SER A 9 6.11 28.86 -14.56
N SER A 10 6.10 29.64 -15.65
CA SER A 10 4.88 29.77 -16.47
C SER A 10 4.50 28.44 -17.11
N LYS A 11 3.22 28.25 -17.44
CA LYS A 11 2.74 27.00 -18.09
C LYS A 11 3.56 26.65 -19.33
N ASP A 12 3.89 27.63 -20.16
CA ASP A 12 4.72 27.42 -21.34
C ASP A 12 6.15 26.97 -21.00
N GLN A 13 6.75 27.52 -19.95
CA GLN A 13 8.06 27.07 -19.48
C GLN A 13 8.01 25.64 -18.93
N LEU A 14 6.92 25.26 -18.26
CA LEU A 14 6.72 23.90 -17.77
C LEU A 14 6.55 22.90 -18.92
N VAL A 15 5.81 23.29 -19.97
CA VAL A 15 5.66 22.49 -21.19
C VAL A 15 7.02 22.27 -21.85
N ILE A 16 7.83 23.33 -22.01
CA ILE A 16 9.17 23.23 -22.59
C ILE A 16 10.05 22.30 -21.77
N LYS A 17 10.12 22.48 -20.45
CA LYS A 17 10.92 21.64 -19.56
C LYS A 17 10.49 20.17 -19.60
N ALA A 18 9.19 19.89 -19.63
CA ALA A 18 8.67 18.53 -19.72
C ALA A 18 9.01 17.88 -21.07
N LEU A 19 8.91 18.63 -22.18
CA LEU A 19 9.32 18.14 -23.50
C LEU A 19 10.82 17.85 -23.55
N GLU A 20 11.67 18.74 -23.04
CA GLU A 20 13.12 18.51 -22.94
C GLU A 20 13.45 17.29 -22.08
N ALA A 21 12.73 17.09 -20.96
CA ALA A 21 12.90 15.94 -20.09
C ALA A 21 12.48 14.64 -20.78
N LEU A 22 11.41 14.66 -21.59
CA LEU A 22 11.00 13.52 -22.41
C LEU A 22 12.09 13.15 -23.42
N GLU A 23 12.67 14.13 -24.11
CA GLU A 23 13.71 13.92 -25.13
C GLU A 23 15.04 13.38 -24.56
N LYS A 24 15.38 13.73 -23.32
CA LYS A 24 16.60 13.26 -22.65
C LYS A 24 16.52 11.83 -22.12
N ARG A 25 15.34 11.18 -22.19
CA ARG A 25 15.16 9.78 -21.75
C ARG A 25 15.85 8.82 -22.71
N ASN A 26 16.28 7.67 -22.19
CA ASN A 26 16.72 6.59 -23.06
C ASN A 26 15.56 6.10 -23.95
N PRO A 27 15.83 5.47 -25.11
CA PRO A 27 14.80 5.14 -26.10
C PRO A 27 13.64 4.29 -25.57
N ARG A 28 13.90 3.38 -24.62
CA ARG A 28 12.85 2.52 -24.03
C ARG A 28 11.93 3.31 -23.12
N GLU A 29 12.49 4.17 -22.27
CA GLU A 29 11.73 5.07 -21.40
C GLU A 29 10.98 6.14 -22.20
N HIS A 30 11.59 6.68 -23.25
CA HIS A 30 10.95 7.63 -24.15
C HIS A 30 9.70 7.03 -24.81
N LYS A 31 9.83 5.85 -25.42
CA LYS A 31 8.70 5.15 -26.06
C LYS A 31 7.58 4.86 -25.06
N HIS A 32 7.93 4.47 -23.84
CA HIS A 32 6.93 4.25 -22.80
C HIS A 32 6.24 5.55 -22.37
N ALA A 33 7.01 6.61 -22.13
CA ALA A 33 6.47 7.91 -21.75
C ALA A 33 5.50 8.47 -22.81
N LEU A 34 5.82 8.32 -24.10
CA LEU A 34 4.89 8.66 -25.19
C LEU A 34 3.62 7.80 -25.16
N SER A 35 3.74 6.50 -24.88
CA SER A 35 2.58 5.60 -24.72
C SER A 35 1.69 6.01 -23.55
N GLU A 36 2.27 6.40 -22.41
CA GLU A 36 1.52 6.89 -21.24
C GLU A 36 0.80 8.22 -21.53
N LEU A 37 1.45 9.10 -22.31
CA LEU A 37 0.86 10.33 -22.83
C LEU A 37 -0.14 10.09 -23.98
N ARG A 38 -0.31 8.84 -24.42
CA ARG A 38 -1.17 8.43 -25.54
C ARG A 38 -0.84 9.14 -26.86
N VAL A 39 0.44 9.43 -27.07
CA VAL A 39 0.96 10.02 -28.31
C VAL A 39 1.23 8.88 -29.30
N GLN A 40 0.62 8.94 -30.49
CA GLN A 40 0.71 7.85 -31.48
C GLN A 40 1.79 8.07 -32.54
N GLY A 41 2.35 9.28 -32.64
CA GLY A 41 3.42 9.62 -33.58
C GLY A 41 4.47 10.58 -33.01
N ASP A 42 5.41 11.03 -33.85
CA ASP A 42 6.53 11.89 -33.42
C ASP A 42 6.29 13.39 -33.63
N SER A 43 5.04 13.80 -33.85
CA SER A 43 4.70 15.22 -34.07
C SER A 43 4.95 16.07 -32.82
N ALA A 44 5.79 17.10 -32.95
CA ALA A 44 6.06 18.06 -31.88
C ALA A 44 4.78 18.73 -31.36
N LYS A 45 3.81 19.01 -32.25
CA LYS A 45 2.51 19.59 -31.88
C LYS A 45 1.66 18.63 -31.05
N GLU A 46 1.70 17.34 -31.37
CA GLU A 46 0.98 16.30 -30.63
C GLU A 46 1.57 16.10 -29.23
N LYS A 47 2.91 15.98 -29.16
CA LYS A 47 3.65 15.88 -27.88
C LYS A 47 3.36 17.07 -26.98
N ARG A 48 3.39 18.30 -27.53
CA ARG A 48 3.06 19.52 -26.77
C ARG A 48 1.64 19.46 -26.19
N LYS A 49 0.64 19.15 -27.03
CA LYS A 49 -0.76 19.07 -26.59
C LYS A 49 -0.96 18.00 -25.50
N ALA A 50 -0.30 16.85 -25.62
CA ALA A 50 -0.36 15.80 -24.62
C ALA A 50 0.26 16.22 -23.28
N VAL A 51 1.40 16.91 -23.32
CA VAL A 51 2.05 17.50 -22.12
C VAL A 51 1.16 18.57 -21.49
N GLU A 52 0.57 19.47 -22.28
CA GLU A 52 -0.37 20.49 -21.79
C GLU A 52 -1.59 19.87 -21.09
N ALA A 53 -2.17 18.81 -21.68
CA ALA A 53 -3.27 18.09 -21.07
C ALA A 53 -2.86 17.41 -19.75
N ARG A 54 -1.66 16.82 -19.70
CA ARG A 54 -1.10 16.20 -18.50
C ARG A 54 -0.85 17.22 -17.39
N LEU A 55 -0.30 18.39 -17.73
CA LEU A 55 -0.11 19.51 -16.81
C LEU A 55 -1.44 19.97 -16.22
N SER A 56 -2.49 20.09 -17.03
CA SER A 56 -3.81 20.48 -16.51
C SER A 56 -4.45 19.43 -15.60
N LEU A 57 -4.20 18.12 -15.82
CA LEU A 57 -4.58 17.08 -14.86
C LEU A 57 -3.81 17.21 -13.54
N TYR A 58 -2.51 17.49 -13.61
CA TYR A 58 -1.69 17.73 -12.43
C TYR A 58 -2.17 18.95 -11.64
N GLU A 59 -2.40 20.09 -12.29
CA GLU A 59 -2.92 21.32 -11.68
C GLU A 59 -4.26 21.06 -10.99
N LYS A 60 -5.15 20.32 -11.67
CA LYS A 60 -6.44 19.89 -11.10
C LYS A 60 -6.23 19.06 -9.84
N LYS A 61 -5.35 18.05 -9.86
CA LYS A 61 -5.05 17.22 -8.69
C LYS A 61 -4.46 18.04 -7.53
N VAL A 62 -3.56 18.98 -7.80
CA VAL A 62 -3.06 19.91 -6.77
C VAL A 62 -4.21 20.69 -6.13
N GLY A 63 -5.16 21.20 -6.94
CA GLY A 63 -6.36 21.88 -6.44
C GLY A 63 -7.28 20.96 -5.61
N GLU A 64 -7.48 19.71 -6.06
CA GLU A 64 -8.24 18.69 -5.33
C GLU A 64 -7.61 18.39 -3.97
N VAL A 65 -6.29 18.20 -3.90
CA VAL A 65 -5.56 17.93 -2.65
C VAL A 65 -5.61 19.16 -1.72
N LYS A 66 -5.39 20.37 -2.25
CA LYS A 66 -5.50 21.64 -1.49
C LYS A 66 -6.88 21.84 -0.89
N SER A 67 -7.92 21.37 -1.56
CA SER A 67 -9.31 21.43 -1.06
C SER A 67 -9.64 20.29 -0.10
N PHE A 68 -9.08 19.11 -0.33
CA PHE A 68 -9.35 17.90 0.45
C PHE A 68 -8.73 17.95 1.85
N LEU A 69 -7.42 18.24 1.96
CA LEU A 69 -6.70 18.13 3.23
C LEU A 69 -7.30 18.98 4.36
N PRO A 70 -7.70 20.27 4.15
CA PRO A 70 -8.32 21.07 5.21
C PRO A 70 -9.61 20.48 5.78
N THR A 71 -10.32 19.65 5.00
CA THR A 71 -11.54 18.98 5.46
C THR A 71 -11.28 17.61 6.07
N HIS A 72 -10.17 16.96 5.70
CA HIS A 72 -9.86 15.60 6.10
C HIS A 72 -9.00 15.54 7.37
N LEU A 73 -7.99 16.40 7.51
CA LEU A 73 -7.12 16.44 8.69
C LEU A 73 -7.90 16.59 10.01
N PRO A 74 -8.93 17.47 10.11
CA PRO A 74 -9.73 17.56 11.33
C PRO A 74 -10.50 16.27 11.68
N ARG A 75 -10.85 15.45 10.67
CA ARG A 75 -11.50 14.15 10.90
C ARG A 75 -10.52 13.13 11.43
N ILE A 76 -9.28 13.14 10.93
CA ILE A 76 -8.20 12.31 11.44
C ILE A 76 -7.92 12.67 12.89
N GLU A 77 -7.76 13.96 13.21
CA GLU A 77 -7.51 14.43 14.58
C GLU A 77 -8.64 14.02 15.53
N ALA A 78 -9.91 14.22 15.13
CA ALA A 78 -11.05 13.80 15.93
C ALA A 78 -11.12 12.28 16.13
N TRP A 79 -10.72 11.49 15.13
CA TRP A 79 -10.64 10.03 15.26
C TRP A 79 -9.53 9.60 16.21
N LEU A 80 -8.32 10.18 16.09
CA LEU A 80 -7.21 9.91 17.01
C LEU A 80 -7.59 10.25 18.46
N GLU A 81 -8.26 11.38 18.68
CA GLU A 81 -8.74 11.78 20.01
C GLU A 81 -9.80 10.81 20.55
N LYS A 82 -10.79 10.46 19.72
CA LYS A 82 -11.87 9.53 20.08
C LYS A 82 -11.34 8.15 20.51
N GLU A 83 -10.35 7.65 19.78
CA GLU A 83 -9.73 6.34 20.05
C GLU A 83 -8.53 6.44 21.01
N ASN A 84 -8.18 7.64 21.50
CA ASN A 84 -7.05 7.92 22.39
C ASN A 84 -5.69 7.44 21.83
N LEU A 85 -5.46 7.58 20.53
CA LEU A 85 -4.28 7.08 19.83
C LEU A 85 -3.16 8.14 19.79
N THR A 86 -1.92 7.71 19.98
CA THR A 86 -0.72 8.56 19.92
C THR A 86 0.09 8.26 18.66
N PRO A 87 -0.08 9.03 17.57
CA PRO A 87 0.65 8.77 16.35
C PRO A 87 2.14 9.09 16.51
N LYS A 88 3.01 8.37 15.78
CA LYS A 88 4.45 8.66 15.71
C LYS A 88 4.73 9.93 14.93
N GLN A 89 3.84 10.28 14.01
CA GLN A 89 3.87 11.52 13.24
C GLN A 89 2.51 12.18 13.29
N ARG A 90 2.48 13.49 13.56
CA ARG A 90 1.21 14.20 13.53
C ARG A 90 0.69 14.32 12.09
N PRO A 91 -0.63 14.19 11.84
CA PRO A 91 -1.21 14.26 10.49
C PRO A 91 -0.73 15.49 9.70
N GLU A 92 -0.72 16.66 10.32
CA GLU A 92 -0.34 17.94 9.70
C GLU A 92 1.14 18.00 9.27
N SER A 93 1.99 17.22 9.94
CA SER A 93 3.43 17.16 9.65
C SER A 93 3.77 16.24 8.48
N ILE A 94 2.86 15.36 8.05
CA ILE A 94 3.10 14.43 6.95
C ILE A 94 3.00 15.20 5.62
N PRO A 95 4.10 15.26 4.84
CA PRO A 95 4.08 15.92 3.54
C PRO A 95 3.33 15.09 2.50
N VAL A 96 2.55 15.77 1.66
CA VAL A 96 1.88 15.19 0.50
C VAL A 96 2.53 15.73 -0.77
N PHE A 97 3.01 14.82 -1.60
CA PHE A 97 3.67 15.10 -2.86
C PHE A 97 2.73 14.73 -4.02
N VAL A 98 2.26 15.73 -4.76
CA VAL A 98 1.63 15.47 -6.06
C VAL A 98 2.78 15.24 -7.05
N ALA A 99 2.92 14.00 -7.53
CA ALA A 99 4.07 13.60 -8.33
C ALA A 99 3.61 13.07 -9.69
N ASP A 100 4.32 13.50 -10.72
CA ASP A 100 4.15 13.02 -12.08
C ASP A 100 5.52 12.85 -12.73
N HIS A 101 5.92 11.60 -12.97
CA HIS A 101 7.23 11.30 -13.51
C HIS A 101 7.40 11.78 -14.94
N LEU A 102 6.33 12.03 -15.69
CA LEU A 102 6.39 12.54 -17.06
C LEU A 102 6.67 14.04 -17.05
N LEU A 103 6.20 14.75 -16.02
CA LEU A 103 6.31 16.21 -15.89
C LEU A 103 7.51 16.67 -15.06
N TYR A 104 8.06 15.83 -14.18
CA TYR A 104 9.14 16.25 -13.27
C TYR A 104 10.48 15.54 -13.52
N PRO A 105 11.54 16.26 -13.93
CA PRO A 105 12.86 15.69 -14.22
C PRO A 105 13.66 15.23 -12.99
N GLY A 106 13.21 15.54 -11.77
CA GLY A 106 13.86 15.14 -10.51
C GLY A 106 13.20 13.96 -9.80
N VAL A 107 12.12 13.39 -10.35
CA VAL A 107 11.50 12.15 -9.83
C VAL A 107 12.25 11.01 -10.52
N PRO A 108 13.01 10.19 -9.77
CA PRO A 108 13.77 9.09 -10.36
C PRO A 108 12.88 8.22 -11.27
N ALA A 109 13.37 7.76 -12.42
CA ALA A 109 12.59 6.90 -13.34
C ALA A 109 12.16 5.55 -12.74
N GLN A 110 12.66 5.22 -11.54
CA GLN A 110 12.28 4.08 -10.69
C GLN A 110 11.07 4.36 -9.76
N PHE A 111 10.69 5.63 -9.60
CA PHE A 111 9.53 6.06 -8.84
C PHE A 111 8.16 5.73 -9.48
N PRO A 112 7.98 5.72 -10.82
CA PRO A 112 6.65 5.64 -11.44
C PRO A 112 6.16 4.25 -11.88
N ARG A 113 6.97 3.19 -11.78
CA ARG A 113 6.50 1.83 -12.14
C ARG A 113 6.30 0.91 -10.95
N ALA A 114 6.97 1.18 -9.83
CA ALA A 114 7.02 0.23 -8.72
C ALA A 114 6.02 0.55 -7.61
N PHE A 115 5.47 1.75 -7.55
CA PHE A 115 4.61 2.13 -6.43
C PHE A 115 3.49 3.05 -6.88
N GLY A 116 2.27 2.55 -6.75
CA GLY A 116 1.05 3.34 -6.78
C GLY A 116 1.08 4.43 -5.71
N GLU A 117 0.02 5.20 -5.65
CA GLU A 117 -0.20 6.21 -4.62
C GLU A 117 0.03 5.57 -3.24
N LYS A 118 1.07 6.03 -2.54
CA LYS A 118 1.50 5.40 -1.28
C LYS A 118 2.24 6.36 -0.36
N PHE A 119 2.31 6.00 0.92
CA PHE A 119 3.31 6.50 1.85
C PHE A 119 4.67 5.89 1.51
N ASP A 120 5.70 6.72 1.35
CA ASP A 120 7.07 6.28 1.19
C ASP A 120 7.91 6.61 2.42
N PRO A 121 8.27 5.59 3.24
CA PRO A 121 9.20 5.71 4.35
C PRO A 121 10.51 6.45 4.03
N SER A 122 11.03 6.34 2.81
CA SER A 122 12.30 6.97 2.42
C SER A 122 12.21 8.49 2.31
N HIS A 123 11.05 9.00 1.90
CA HIS A 123 10.76 10.44 1.81
C HIS A 123 9.92 10.93 2.98
N ASN A 124 9.49 10.01 3.84
CA ASN A 124 8.60 10.25 4.97
C ASN A 124 7.37 11.06 4.56
N GLY A 125 6.70 10.65 3.49
CA GLY A 125 5.56 11.37 2.94
C GLY A 125 4.74 10.56 1.95
N ILE A 126 3.57 11.10 1.63
CA ILE A 126 2.58 10.44 0.79
C ILE A 126 2.71 10.96 -0.64
N PHE A 127 2.79 10.06 -1.61
CA PHE A 127 2.84 10.39 -3.03
C PHE A 127 1.50 10.09 -3.68
N VAL A 128 0.99 11.06 -4.43
CA VAL A 128 -0.25 10.90 -5.19
C VAL A 128 -0.03 11.20 -6.67
N SER A 129 -0.69 10.41 -7.51
CA SER A 129 -0.68 10.59 -8.95
C SER A 129 -1.83 11.50 -9.37
N PRO A 130 -1.69 12.28 -10.46
CA PRO A 130 -2.80 13.00 -11.08
C PRO A 130 -3.93 12.11 -11.61
N GLN A 131 -3.76 10.78 -11.63
CA GLN A 131 -4.70 9.85 -12.27
C GLN A 131 -5.74 9.21 -11.36
N HIS A 132 -5.54 9.12 -10.04
CA HIS A 132 -6.51 8.48 -9.14
C HIS A 132 -7.15 9.45 -8.15
N GLY A 133 -8.16 8.94 -7.42
CA GLY A 133 -8.94 9.68 -6.44
C GLY A 133 -8.18 10.06 -5.17
N ASN A 134 -8.85 10.74 -4.24
CA ASN A 134 -8.26 11.14 -2.96
C ASN A 134 -8.46 10.07 -1.86
N ASN A 135 -9.16 8.97 -2.14
CA ASN A 135 -9.36 7.87 -1.19
C ASN A 135 -8.03 7.26 -0.74
N VAL A 136 -7.04 7.17 -1.63
CA VAL A 136 -5.71 6.67 -1.28
C VAL A 136 -5.03 7.55 -0.24
N LEU A 137 -5.23 8.87 -0.26
CA LEU A 137 -4.66 9.75 0.77
C LEU A 137 -5.10 9.36 2.17
N ALA A 138 -6.38 9.05 2.37
CA ALA A 138 -6.91 8.70 3.68
C ALA A 138 -6.25 7.43 4.24
N HIS A 139 -6.06 6.44 3.38
CA HIS A 139 -5.35 5.20 3.71
C HIS A 139 -3.87 5.49 4.07
N GLU A 140 -3.16 6.19 3.20
CA GLU A 140 -1.73 6.45 3.38
C GLU A 140 -1.39 7.38 4.55
N TYR A 141 -2.35 8.21 4.98
CA TYR A 141 -2.20 8.97 6.22
C TYR A 141 -2.05 8.04 7.42
N VAL A 142 -2.76 6.92 7.46
CA VAL A 142 -2.70 5.98 8.59
C VAL A 142 -1.33 5.29 8.64
N HIS A 143 -0.78 4.86 7.50
CA HIS A 143 0.62 4.39 7.42
C HIS A 143 1.61 5.49 7.86
N GLY A 144 1.42 6.72 7.38
CA GLY A 144 2.31 7.82 7.73
C GLY A 144 2.31 8.14 9.24
N MET A 145 1.14 8.10 9.87
CA MET A 145 1.00 8.36 11.31
C MET A 145 1.59 7.26 12.18
N SER A 146 1.60 6.00 11.73
CA SER A 146 2.20 4.87 12.46
C SER A 146 3.72 4.77 12.29
N PHE A 147 4.29 5.42 11.28
CA PHE A 147 5.72 5.32 10.96
C PHE A 147 6.64 6.08 11.93
N ASP A 148 7.52 5.35 12.60
CA ASP A 148 8.65 5.84 13.38
C ASP A 148 9.90 5.96 12.49
N ARG A 149 10.25 7.21 12.16
CA ARG A 149 11.43 7.52 11.34
C ARG A 149 12.76 7.09 11.96
N GLN A 150 12.89 7.12 13.29
CA GLN A 150 14.15 6.77 13.94
C GLN A 150 14.39 5.26 13.88
N LYS A 151 13.32 4.48 14.10
CA LYS A 151 13.39 3.01 14.09
C LYS A 151 13.19 2.39 12.71
N GLN A 152 12.73 3.18 11.73
CA GLN A 152 12.36 2.69 10.40
C GLN A 152 11.27 1.61 10.45
N THR A 153 10.33 1.77 11.38
CA THR A 153 9.20 0.86 11.63
C THR A 153 7.89 1.60 11.41
N GLY A 154 6.88 0.98 10.82
CA GLY A 154 5.53 1.53 10.73
C GLY A 154 4.52 0.39 10.83
N GLY A 155 3.50 0.57 11.67
CA GLY A 155 2.52 -0.48 11.95
C GLY A 155 3.17 -1.79 12.35
N PHE A 156 2.95 -2.83 11.54
CA PHE A 156 3.52 -4.17 11.72
C PHE A 156 4.65 -4.48 10.75
N CYS A 157 5.19 -3.45 10.09
CA CYS A 157 6.26 -3.54 9.12
C CYS A 157 7.50 -2.72 9.54
N ARG A 158 8.66 -3.10 8.99
CA ARG A 158 9.93 -2.38 9.14
C ARG A 158 10.72 -2.38 7.83
N ARG A 159 11.48 -1.32 7.62
CA ARG A 159 12.39 -1.17 6.47
C ARG A 159 13.77 -1.72 6.82
N GLU A 160 14.26 -2.66 6.03
CA GLU A 160 15.63 -3.17 6.09
C GLU A 160 16.31 -2.98 4.72
N GLY A 161 17.03 -1.87 4.58
CA GLY A 161 17.60 -1.45 3.29
C GLY A 161 16.51 -1.16 2.25
N LYS A 162 16.50 -1.93 1.15
CA LYS A 162 15.48 -1.84 0.09
C LYS A 162 14.28 -2.78 0.30
N ARG A 163 14.29 -3.60 1.34
CA ARG A 163 13.23 -4.57 1.63
C ARG A 163 12.32 -4.03 2.73
N THR A 164 11.03 -4.32 2.59
CA THR A 164 10.07 -4.23 3.69
C THR A 164 9.94 -5.63 4.27
N LEU A 165 10.06 -5.75 5.59
CA LEU A 165 9.84 -6.97 6.36
C LEU A 165 8.69 -6.70 7.33
N GLY A 166 7.95 -7.73 7.73
CA GLY A 166 6.80 -7.57 8.61
C GLY A 166 5.55 -8.23 8.07
N ASN A 167 4.43 -7.92 8.70
CA ASN A 167 3.14 -8.48 8.37
C ASN A 167 2.31 -7.49 7.53
N THR A 168 2.41 -7.62 6.22
CA THR A 168 1.80 -6.73 5.23
C THR A 168 0.28 -6.82 5.28
N TRP A 169 -0.30 -8.02 5.32
CA TRP A 169 -1.76 -8.15 5.30
C TRP A 169 -2.40 -7.53 6.54
N LEU A 170 -1.77 -7.65 7.71
CA LEU A 170 -2.29 -7.07 8.94
C LEU A 170 -2.07 -5.55 8.96
N ASP A 171 -0.93 -5.08 8.44
CA ASP A 171 -0.64 -3.65 8.30
C ASP A 171 -1.69 -2.95 7.44
N GLU A 172 -1.97 -3.48 6.26
CA GLU A 172 -2.99 -2.99 5.33
C GLU A 172 -4.39 -3.04 5.96
N ALA A 173 -4.75 -4.17 6.60
CA ALA A 173 -6.06 -4.33 7.23
C ALA A 173 -6.33 -3.34 8.38
N VAL A 174 -5.33 -3.05 9.20
CA VAL A 174 -5.49 -2.07 10.29
C VAL A 174 -5.50 -0.64 9.75
N THR A 175 -4.74 -0.38 8.69
CA THR A 175 -4.78 0.89 7.97
C THR A 175 -6.18 1.18 7.43
N MET A 176 -6.90 0.15 6.96
CA MET A 176 -8.30 0.27 6.55
C MET A 176 -9.24 0.73 7.67
N ILE A 177 -9.01 0.35 8.95
CA ILE A 177 -9.84 0.83 10.06
C ILE A 177 -9.78 2.36 10.15
N GLY A 178 -8.57 2.93 10.08
CA GLY A 178 -8.38 4.38 10.12
C GLY A 178 -8.88 5.08 8.85
N GLU A 179 -8.68 4.49 7.68
CA GLU A 179 -9.30 4.98 6.44
C GLU A 179 -10.83 5.02 6.61
N PHE A 180 -11.42 3.97 7.15
CA PHE A 180 -12.86 3.84 7.26
C PHE A 180 -13.46 4.82 8.25
N ALA A 181 -12.75 5.12 9.32
CA ALA A 181 -13.15 6.11 10.32
C ALA A 181 -13.08 7.55 9.78
N THR A 182 -12.12 7.84 8.89
CA THR A 182 -11.79 9.22 8.49
C THR A 182 -12.29 9.58 7.09
N TYR A 183 -12.64 8.58 6.28
CA TYR A 183 -13.11 8.73 4.91
C TYR A 183 -14.37 7.88 4.62
N PRO A 184 -15.54 8.51 4.39
CA PRO A 184 -16.82 7.82 4.33
C PRO A 184 -17.01 6.96 3.08
N THR A 185 -17.77 5.88 3.25
CA THR A 185 -17.95 4.75 2.32
C THR A 185 -18.41 5.11 0.91
N LYS A 186 -19.22 6.17 0.73
CA LYS A 186 -19.71 6.59 -0.61
C LYS A 186 -18.61 7.09 -1.55
N ALA A 187 -17.43 7.41 -1.02
CA ALA A 187 -16.28 7.91 -1.78
C ALA A 187 -15.15 6.88 -1.90
N ARG A 188 -15.28 5.70 -1.27
CA ARG A 188 -14.33 4.61 -1.39
C ARG A 188 -14.56 3.94 -2.74
N TYR A 189 -13.60 4.05 -3.66
CA TYR A 189 -13.63 3.24 -4.87
C TYR A 189 -13.48 1.78 -4.44
N ARG A 190 -14.44 0.93 -4.79
CA ARG A 190 -14.09 -0.48 -5.03
C ARG A 190 -13.03 -0.43 -6.11
N ARG A 191 -11.78 -0.77 -5.79
CA ARG A 191 -10.80 -1.00 -6.85
C ARG A 191 -11.44 -2.06 -7.74
N ASP A 192 -11.52 -1.83 -9.05
CA ASP A 192 -11.94 -2.82 -10.03
C ASP A 192 -10.88 -3.96 -10.14
N GLU A 193 -10.32 -4.40 -9.01
CA GLU A 193 -9.50 -5.58 -8.90
C GLU A 193 -10.45 -6.79 -8.90
N PRO A 194 -10.22 -7.78 -9.78
CA PRO A 194 -11.12 -8.93 -9.95
C PRO A 194 -11.24 -9.83 -8.71
N ASP A 195 -10.40 -9.60 -7.70
CA ASP A 195 -10.46 -10.20 -6.37
C ASP A 195 -10.54 -9.05 -5.35
N ASP A 196 -11.60 -8.98 -4.52
CA ASP A 196 -11.69 -8.01 -3.43
C ASP A 196 -10.69 -8.40 -2.32
N LEU A 197 -9.39 -8.24 -2.57
CA LEU A 197 -8.32 -8.48 -1.61
C LEU A 197 -8.45 -7.57 -0.39
N TYR A 198 -9.20 -6.48 -0.52
CA TYR A 198 -9.33 -5.41 0.44
C TYR A 198 -10.29 -5.80 1.58
N GLU A 199 -11.59 -5.76 1.34
CA GLU A 199 -12.59 -6.10 2.37
C GLU A 199 -12.69 -7.61 2.54
N GLU A 200 -12.73 -8.35 1.44
CA GLU A 200 -12.88 -9.80 1.48
C GLU A 200 -11.56 -10.55 1.75
N GLY A 201 -10.40 -9.90 1.65
CA GLY A 201 -9.11 -10.50 1.94
C GLY A 201 -8.55 -10.09 3.31
N TYR A 202 -7.87 -8.95 3.36
CA TYR A 202 -7.10 -8.49 4.51
C TYR A 202 -7.99 -8.12 5.71
N PHE A 203 -9.06 -7.36 5.49
CA PHE A 203 -9.94 -6.94 6.58
C PHE A 203 -10.63 -8.13 7.26
N TRP A 204 -11.12 -9.10 6.47
CA TRP A 204 -11.66 -10.36 6.98
C TRP A 204 -10.62 -11.13 7.83
N LEU A 205 -9.39 -11.29 7.34
CA LEU A 205 -8.36 -12.04 8.05
C LEU A 205 -7.98 -11.37 9.38
N MET A 206 -7.95 -10.03 9.40
CA MET A 206 -7.73 -9.25 10.62
C MET A 206 -8.83 -9.48 11.66
N GLN A 207 -10.11 -9.52 11.24
CA GLN A 207 -11.21 -9.85 12.17
C GLN A 207 -11.08 -11.26 12.75
N GLU A 208 -10.68 -12.25 11.93
CA GLU A 208 -10.44 -13.62 12.41
C GLU A 208 -9.23 -13.71 13.34
N PHE A 209 -8.18 -12.92 13.08
CA PHE A 209 -7.03 -12.77 13.97
C PHE A 209 -7.43 -12.16 15.32
N GLN A 210 -8.23 -11.09 15.33
CA GLN A 210 -8.74 -10.49 16.57
C GLN A 210 -9.55 -11.49 17.41
N LYS A 211 -10.45 -12.24 16.77
CA LYS A 211 -11.25 -13.29 17.42
C LYS A 211 -10.34 -14.39 17.99
N ALA A 212 -9.34 -14.84 17.23
CA ALA A 212 -8.43 -15.90 17.66
C ALA A 212 -7.58 -15.51 18.87
N LEU A 213 -7.23 -14.22 19.00
CA LEU A 213 -6.47 -13.69 20.13
C LEU A 213 -7.33 -13.16 21.28
N GLY A 214 -8.63 -12.96 21.07
CA GLY A 214 -9.51 -12.32 22.04
C GLY A 214 -9.07 -10.89 22.34
N ILE A 215 -8.73 -10.12 21.28
CA ILE A 215 -8.34 -8.70 21.38
C ILE A 215 -9.44 -7.82 20.80
N SER A 216 -9.59 -6.63 21.37
CA SER A 216 -10.43 -5.56 20.86
C SER A 216 -9.79 -4.83 19.67
N GLU A 217 -10.59 -4.06 18.95
CA GLU A 217 -10.10 -3.13 17.92
C GLU A 217 -9.17 -2.07 18.50
N ALA A 218 -9.51 -1.53 19.68
CA ALA A 218 -8.68 -0.57 20.38
C ALA A 218 -7.29 -1.13 20.70
N GLU A 219 -7.20 -2.34 21.29
CA GLU A 219 -5.91 -3.00 21.56
C GLU A 219 -5.06 -3.14 20.28
N LEU A 220 -5.70 -3.51 19.16
CA LEU A 220 -5.02 -3.68 17.88
C LEU A 220 -4.52 -2.33 17.32
N LEU A 221 -5.33 -1.28 17.38
CA LEU A 221 -4.95 0.06 16.94
C LEU A 221 -3.78 0.63 17.74
N HIS A 222 -3.84 0.58 19.07
CA HIS A 222 -2.72 1.03 19.92
C HIS A 222 -1.43 0.24 19.63
N ALA A 223 -1.54 -1.08 19.41
CA ALA A 223 -0.39 -1.89 19.02
C ALA A 223 0.16 -1.51 17.64
N TYR A 224 -0.70 -1.19 16.67
CA TYR A 224 -0.31 -0.70 15.33
C TYR A 224 0.41 0.66 15.41
N PHE A 225 -0.01 1.57 16.29
CA PHE A 225 0.73 2.81 16.57
C PHE A 225 2.00 2.61 17.42
N GLY A 226 2.34 1.35 17.74
CA GLY A 226 3.54 0.99 18.49
C GLY A 226 3.54 1.55 19.91
N GLU A 227 2.36 1.58 20.55
CA GLU A 227 2.19 2.01 21.94
C GLU A 227 2.40 0.83 22.89
N GLU A 228 3.16 1.05 23.96
CA GLU A 228 3.32 0.06 25.03
C GLU A 228 2.29 0.31 26.15
N PRO A 229 1.78 -0.74 26.81
CA PRO A 229 2.16 -2.15 26.68
C PRO A 229 1.44 -2.91 25.55
N PHE A 230 0.57 -2.26 24.76
CA PHE A 230 -0.27 -2.94 23.77
C PHE A 230 0.52 -3.72 22.73
N ARG A 231 1.63 -3.14 22.23
CA ARG A 231 2.50 -3.80 21.26
C ARG A 231 3.11 -5.09 21.80
N SER A 232 3.72 -5.05 23.00
CA SER A 232 4.32 -6.23 23.62
C SER A 232 3.27 -7.29 24.01
N GLN A 233 2.11 -6.87 24.51
CA GLN A 233 1.00 -7.79 24.83
C GLN A 233 0.44 -8.48 23.59
N LEU A 234 0.29 -7.77 22.46
CA LEU A 234 -0.17 -8.37 21.21
C LEU A 234 0.82 -9.43 20.69
N GLU A 235 2.12 -9.13 20.76
CA GLU A 235 3.18 -10.06 20.40
C GLU A 235 3.18 -11.31 21.30
N GLU A 236 2.99 -11.14 22.62
CA GLU A 236 2.86 -12.26 23.56
C GLU A 236 1.63 -13.11 23.27
N LYS A 237 0.45 -12.49 23.07
CA LYS A 237 -0.79 -13.20 22.70
C LYS A 237 -0.60 -13.98 21.40
N THR A 238 0.04 -13.37 20.40
CA THR A 238 0.36 -14.00 19.10
C THR A 238 1.26 -15.22 19.29
N ARG A 239 2.37 -15.07 20.02
CA ARG A 239 3.29 -16.17 20.31
C ARG A 239 2.63 -17.30 21.09
N LYS A 240 1.81 -16.97 22.09
CA LYS A 240 1.06 -17.97 22.88
C LYS A 240 0.04 -18.71 22.03
N ARG A 241 -0.64 -18.03 21.10
CA ARG A 241 -1.71 -18.63 20.29
C ARG A 241 -1.21 -19.41 19.08
N PHE A 242 -0.16 -18.92 18.42
CA PHE A 242 0.31 -19.41 17.12
C PHE A 242 1.73 -19.98 17.16
N GLY A 243 2.48 -19.77 18.25
CA GLY A 243 3.86 -20.25 18.39
C GLY A 243 4.91 -19.40 17.65
N CYS A 244 4.53 -18.24 17.10
CA CYS A 244 5.40 -17.40 16.29
C CYS A 244 5.21 -15.90 16.58
N SER A 245 6.04 -15.06 15.98
CA SER A 245 5.90 -13.61 16.00
C SER A 245 4.81 -13.11 15.04
N ILE A 246 4.41 -11.83 15.19
CA ILE A 246 3.49 -11.18 14.24
C ILE A 246 4.10 -11.09 12.84
N GLU A 247 5.40 -10.76 12.74
CA GLU A 247 6.15 -10.66 11.48
C GLU A 247 6.13 -12.00 10.71
N GLU A 248 6.26 -13.12 11.41
CA GLU A 248 6.22 -14.45 10.78
C GLU A 248 4.85 -14.85 10.22
N LEU A 249 3.77 -14.19 10.64
CA LEU A 249 2.41 -14.45 10.14
C LEU A 249 2.11 -13.82 8.78
N ASP A 250 3.02 -13.07 8.18
CA ASP A 250 2.82 -12.42 6.86
C ASP A 250 2.34 -13.41 5.80
N GLU A 251 2.87 -14.64 5.84
CA GLU A 251 2.59 -15.63 4.82
C GLU A 251 1.23 -16.35 4.96
N ILE A 252 0.50 -16.15 6.06
CA ILE A 252 -0.73 -16.91 6.34
C ILE A 252 -1.88 -16.55 5.40
N PHE A 253 -1.82 -15.41 4.72
CA PHE A 253 -2.81 -15.04 3.72
C PHE A 253 -2.64 -15.90 2.46
N LEU A 254 -3.60 -16.80 2.22
CA LEU A 254 -3.66 -17.72 1.07
C LEU A 254 -4.55 -17.22 -0.10
N GLY A 255 -5.11 -16.02 0.01
CA GLY A 255 -6.02 -15.42 -0.97
C GLY A 255 -7.47 -15.30 -0.48
N SER A 256 -8.31 -14.66 -1.29
CA SER A 256 -9.71 -14.30 -0.98
C SER A 256 -10.75 -15.35 -1.37
N SER A 257 -10.38 -16.39 -2.13
CA SER A 257 -11.31 -17.43 -2.56
C SER A 257 -11.93 -18.18 -1.36
N PRO A 258 -13.16 -18.73 -1.47
CA PRO A 258 -13.77 -19.51 -0.39
C PRO A 258 -12.88 -20.64 0.12
N LYS A 259 -12.19 -21.34 -0.80
CA LYS A 259 -11.24 -22.40 -0.47
C LYS A 259 -10.01 -21.87 0.28
N SER A 260 -9.43 -20.76 -0.19
CA SER A 260 -8.30 -20.11 0.48
C SER A 260 -8.67 -19.70 1.91
N LYS A 261 -9.83 -19.06 2.10
CA LYS A 261 -10.34 -18.65 3.41
C LYS A 261 -10.53 -19.83 4.35
N GLU A 262 -11.16 -20.91 3.86
CA GLU A 262 -11.34 -22.14 4.64
C GLU A 262 -9.99 -22.72 5.09
N GLN A 263 -9.01 -22.78 4.19
CA GLN A 263 -7.66 -23.27 4.51
C GLN A 263 -6.96 -22.37 5.53
N THR A 264 -7.01 -21.04 5.36
CA THR A 264 -6.45 -20.07 6.32
C THR A 264 -7.06 -20.25 7.71
N LEU A 265 -8.39 -20.42 7.81
CA LEU A 265 -9.06 -20.66 9.10
C LEU A 265 -8.62 -21.97 9.74
N LYS A 266 -8.49 -23.05 8.97
CA LYS A 266 -7.97 -24.33 9.47
C LYS A 266 -6.57 -24.18 10.03
N ILE A 267 -5.69 -23.46 9.32
CA ILE A 267 -4.33 -23.15 9.79
C ILE A 267 -4.39 -22.41 11.13
N LEU A 268 -5.14 -21.31 11.21
CA LEU A 268 -5.29 -20.51 12.43
C LEU A 268 -5.83 -21.33 13.61
N ARG A 269 -6.74 -22.27 13.36
CA ARG A 269 -7.34 -23.13 14.39
C ARG A 269 -6.46 -24.30 14.84
N GLY A 270 -5.35 -24.56 14.15
CA GLY A 270 -4.53 -25.74 14.42
C GLY A 270 -5.11 -27.03 13.83
N GLU A 271 -6.04 -26.93 12.88
CA GLU A 271 -6.68 -28.07 12.24
C GLU A 271 -5.82 -28.62 11.09
N PRO A 272 -5.74 -29.95 10.90
CA PRO A 272 -4.99 -30.53 9.79
C PRO A 272 -5.41 -29.96 8.44
N VAL A 273 -4.43 -29.52 7.65
CA VAL A 273 -4.67 -28.97 6.32
C VAL A 273 -3.62 -29.49 5.34
N SER A 274 -4.06 -29.70 4.09
CA SER A 274 -3.18 -30.06 3.00
C SER A 274 -3.21 -28.95 1.94
N LEU A 275 -2.07 -28.31 1.72
CA LEU A 275 -1.89 -27.31 0.67
C LEU A 275 -1.27 -27.97 -0.55
N GLN A 276 -1.87 -27.76 -1.71
CA GLN A 276 -1.38 -28.29 -2.97
C GLN A 276 -0.71 -27.18 -3.77
N THR A 277 0.49 -27.45 -4.28
CA THR A 277 1.21 -26.57 -5.22
C THR A 277 1.74 -27.37 -6.40
N TYR A 278 2.22 -26.70 -7.45
CA TYR A 278 2.94 -27.33 -8.56
C TYR A 278 4.40 -26.90 -8.57
N GLU A 279 5.28 -27.79 -9.01
CA GLU A 279 6.71 -27.52 -9.12
C GLU A 279 7.00 -26.26 -9.97
N GLY A 280 7.82 -25.36 -9.40
CA GLY A 280 8.29 -24.15 -10.05
C GLY A 280 7.24 -23.04 -10.14
N MET A 281 6.27 -23.02 -9.20
CA MET A 281 5.30 -21.92 -9.09
C MET A 281 5.73 -20.81 -8.11
N GLY A 282 6.77 -21.04 -7.31
CA GLY A 282 7.26 -20.06 -6.34
C GLY A 282 6.43 -19.99 -5.05
N LEU A 283 5.48 -20.91 -4.87
CA LEU A 283 4.67 -21.03 -3.64
C LEU A 283 5.27 -22.02 -2.65
N GLU A 284 6.24 -22.82 -3.08
CA GLU A 284 6.90 -23.84 -2.27
C GLU A 284 7.63 -23.23 -1.08
N GLU A 285 8.32 -22.10 -1.28
CA GLU A 285 9.02 -21.39 -0.21
C GLU A 285 8.04 -20.87 0.85
N LYS A 286 6.98 -20.17 0.41
CA LYS A 286 5.88 -19.70 1.25
C LYS A 286 5.25 -20.84 2.06
N TYR A 287 4.85 -21.93 1.40
CA TYR A 287 4.20 -23.06 2.08
C TYR A 287 5.16 -23.79 3.02
N THR A 288 6.44 -23.91 2.67
CA THR A 288 7.46 -24.50 3.56
C THR A 288 7.64 -23.66 4.81
N GLN A 289 7.65 -22.32 4.68
CA GLN A 289 7.69 -21.43 5.83
C GLN A 289 6.45 -21.60 6.71
N LEU A 290 5.25 -21.62 6.12
CA LEU A 290 4.01 -21.88 6.86
C LEU A 290 4.03 -23.23 7.58
N GLN A 291 4.52 -24.29 6.95
CA GLN A 291 4.61 -25.61 7.57
C GLN A 291 5.56 -25.63 8.78
N ARG A 292 6.62 -24.81 8.78
CA ARG A 292 7.51 -24.66 9.94
C ARG A 292 6.80 -24.00 11.11
N LEU A 293 5.96 -23.01 10.85
CA LEU A 293 5.16 -22.31 11.87
C LEU A 293 3.97 -23.14 12.35
N PHE A 294 3.40 -23.94 11.45
CA PHE A 294 2.18 -24.72 11.66
C PHE A 294 2.42 -26.19 11.28
N PRO A 295 2.98 -27.01 12.21
CA PRO A 295 3.38 -28.39 11.92
C PRO A 295 2.23 -29.34 11.53
N HIS A 296 0.97 -28.94 11.78
CA HIS A 296 -0.23 -29.65 11.34
C HIS A 296 -0.53 -29.50 9.85
N MET A 297 0.27 -28.70 9.13
CA MET A 297 0.16 -28.55 7.68
C MET A 297 0.95 -29.63 6.94
N SER A 298 0.38 -30.09 5.82
CA SER A 298 1.07 -30.92 4.83
C SER A 298 1.11 -30.18 3.48
N ILE A 299 2.21 -30.35 2.75
CA ILE A 299 2.40 -29.77 1.41
C ILE A 299 2.41 -30.91 0.40
N VAL A 300 1.53 -30.84 -0.59
CA VAL A 300 1.50 -31.77 -1.72
C VAL A 300 1.99 -31.03 -2.96
N VAL A 301 3.23 -31.31 -3.35
CA VAL A 301 3.82 -30.78 -4.57
C VAL A 301 3.48 -31.72 -5.73
N LYS A 302 2.82 -31.21 -6.76
CA LYS A 302 2.51 -31.96 -7.98
C LYS A 302 3.43 -31.55 -9.13
N ALA A 303 3.75 -32.51 -10.00
CA ALA A 303 4.42 -32.21 -11.25
C ALA A 303 3.58 -31.22 -12.08
N ARG A 304 4.24 -30.19 -12.65
CA ARG A 304 3.57 -29.17 -13.44
C ARG A 304 2.97 -29.81 -14.70
N PRO A 305 1.68 -29.62 -15.02
CA PRO A 305 1.12 -30.18 -16.25
C PRO A 305 1.85 -29.58 -17.46
N HIS A 306 2.49 -30.43 -18.26
CA HIS A 306 3.08 -30.02 -19.52
C HIS A 306 1.98 -29.40 -20.39
N LYS A 307 2.12 -28.11 -20.75
CA LYS A 307 1.28 -27.51 -21.79
C LYS A 307 1.49 -28.34 -23.06
N GLN A 308 0.51 -29.16 -23.43
CA GLN A 308 0.44 -29.67 -24.80
C GLN A 308 0.39 -28.44 -25.69
N LYS A 309 1.41 -28.28 -26.55
CA LYS A 309 1.38 -27.28 -27.61
C LYS A 309 0.24 -27.67 -28.54
N THR A 310 -0.87 -26.93 -28.47
CA THR A 310 -1.87 -26.85 -29.55
C THR A 310 -1.41 -25.85 -30.57
#